data_AF-A0A0C1Y984-F1
#
_entry.id   AF-A0A0C1Y984-F1
#
_cell.length_a   1.000
_cell.length_b   1.000
_cell.length_c   1.000
_cell.angle_alpha   90.00
_cell.angle_beta   90.00
_cell.angle_gamma   90.00
#
_symmetry.space_group_name_H-M   'P 1'
#
loop_
_entity.id
_entity.type
_entity.pdbx_description
1 polymer ?
#
loop_
_entity_poly.entity_id
_entity_poly.type
_entity_poly.pdbx_seq_one_letter_code
_entity_poly.pdbx_strand_id
1 'polypeptide(L)'
;MPTDVLQFRTTLGVEHIKEIFSSTLQSYSRKVEFGPVSSGDNPFVKSVDFEAYASLKTLLGGWIVQIYINDYQDIREVALVPLGSSALGRAMWGARYTYSRSASREKAATVLGELRSADPALTSV
;
A
#
# COMPACT_ATOMS: atom_id res chain seq x y z
N MET A 1 -0.64 -17.95 3.14
CA MET A 1 -1.52 -17.35 2.10
C MET A 1 -0.64 -16.46 1.24
N PRO A 2 -0.70 -16.52 -0.10
CA PRO A 2 0.11 -15.62 -0.92
C PRO A 2 -0.39 -14.19 -0.66
N THR A 3 0.44 -13.36 -0.04
CA THR A 3 0.25 -11.92 0.06
C THR A 3 0.56 -11.37 -1.32
N ASP A 4 -0.38 -10.65 -1.96
CA ASP A 4 -0.12 -10.00 -3.25
C ASP A 4 0.68 -8.72 -3.04
N VAL A 5 1.85 -8.88 -2.43
CA VAL A 5 2.77 -7.77 -2.26
C VAL A 5 3.29 -7.40 -3.64
N LEU A 6 3.09 -6.14 -4.02
CA LEU A 6 3.76 -5.58 -5.18
C LEU A 6 5.10 -5.04 -4.70
N GLN A 7 6.17 -5.80 -4.94
CA GLN A 7 7.52 -5.44 -4.55
C GLN A 7 8.30 -4.97 -5.77
N PHE A 8 9.00 -3.85 -5.63
CA PHE A 8 9.74 -3.25 -6.72
C PHE A 8 10.89 -2.39 -6.22
N ARG A 9 11.79 -2.06 -7.12
CA ARG A 9 12.92 -1.15 -6.90
C ARG A 9 12.78 0.06 -7.78
N THR A 10 13.10 1.22 -7.22
CA THR A 10 13.04 2.51 -7.90
C THR A 10 14.23 3.39 -7.52
N THR A 11 14.56 4.34 -8.39
CA THR A 11 15.57 5.38 -8.15
C THR A 11 14.95 6.65 -7.56
N LEU A 12 13.62 6.72 -7.46
CA LEU A 12 12.92 7.85 -6.85
C LEU A 12 13.33 8.04 -5.38
N GLY A 13 13.45 9.30 -4.97
CA GLY A 13 13.63 9.65 -3.57
C GLY A 13 12.41 9.30 -2.73
N VAL A 14 12.64 9.00 -1.45
CA VAL A 14 11.59 8.61 -0.49
C VAL A 14 10.45 9.62 -0.44
N GLU A 15 10.74 10.92 -0.43
CA GLU A 15 9.70 11.97 -0.42
C GLU A 15 8.81 11.96 -1.67
N HIS A 16 9.41 11.76 -2.85
CA HIS A 16 8.65 11.69 -4.09
C HIS A 16 7.74 10.44 -4.12
N ILE A 17 8.22 9.31 -3.58
CA ILE A 17 7.40 8.09 -3.43
C ILE A 17 6.22 8.35 -2.49
N LYS A 18 6.43 9.04 -1.37
CA LYS A 18 5.35 9.42 -0.43
C LYS A 18 4.32 10.35 -1.08
N GLU A 19 4.78 11.33 -1.85
CA GLU A 19 3.92 12.26 -2.59
C GLU A 19 3.06 11.51 -3.61
N ILE A 20 3.66 10.63 -4.42
CA ILE A 20 2.91 9.81 -5.39
C ILE A 20 1.90 8.93 -4.65
N PHE A 21 2.32 8.23 -3.59
CA PHE A 21 1.42 7.36 -2.81
C PHE A 21 0.23 8.13 -2.24
N SER A 22 0.48 9.26 -1.58
CA SER A 22 -0.56 10.06 -0.93
C SER A 22 -1.47 10.74 -1.96
N SER A 23 -0.93 11.40 -2.98
CA SER A 23 -1.71 12.10 -4.01
C SER A 23 -2.56 11.13 -4.84
N THR A 24 -1.99 9.99 -5.26
CA THR A 24 -2.72 8.95 -6.00
C THR A 24 -3.93 8.47 -5.21
N LEU A 25 -3.74 8.16 -3.93
CA LEU A 25 -4.81 7.60 -3.10
C LEU A 25 -5.82 8.66 -2.65
N GLN A 26 -5.38 9.87 -2.35
CA GLN A 26 -6.26 11.00 -2.00
C GLN A 26 -7.16 11.42 -3.17
N SER A 27 -6.74 11.18 -4.42
CA SER A 27 -7.55 11.47 -5.61
C SER A 27 -8.92 10.75 -5.61
N TYR A 28 -9.02 9.60 -4.94
CA TYR A 28 -10.26 8.82 -4.87
C TYR A 28 -11.29 9.42 -3.90
N SER A 29 -10.85 10.04 -2.80
CA SER A 29 -11.76 10.64 -1.82
C SER A 29 -11.01 11.54 -0.84
N ARG A 30 -11.66 12.63 -0.42
CA ARG A 30 -11.18 13.45 0.71
C ARG A 30 -11.25 12.74 2.07
N LYS A 31 -11.93 11.59 2.14
CA LYS A 31 -12.10 10.79 3.35
C LYS A 31 -11.05 9.69 3.50
N VAL A 32 -10.02 9.67 2.65
CA VAL A 32 -8.91 8.74 2.81
C VAL A 32 -8.16 9.08 4.09
N GLU A 33 -7.93 8.06 4.90
CA GLU A 33 -7.18 8.15 6.15
C GLU A 33 -5.77 7.61 5.92
N PHE A 34 -4.77 8.34 6.41
CA PHE A 34 -3.37 7.93 6.43
C PHE A 34 -2.89 7.77 7.87
N GLY A 35 -2.00 6.81 8.10
CA GLY A 35 -1.40 6.62 9.41
C GLY A 35 -0.17 5.72 9.36
N PRO A 36 0.59 5.63 10.46
CA PRO A 36 1.73 4.72 10.57
C PRO A 36 1.24 3.27 10.60
N VAL A 37 2.05 2.35 10.08
CA VAL A 37 1.85 0.92 10.38
C VAL A 37 2.36 0.68 11.80
N SER A 38 1.60 -0.03 12.64
CA SER A 38 2.10 -0.42 13.96
C SER A 38 3.22 -1.45 13.78
N SER A 39 4.46 -1.03 14.02
CA SER A 39 5.61 -1.92 14.15
C SER A 39 5.36 -2.84 15.35
N GLY A 40 5.30 -4.15 15.14
CA GLY A 40 5.10 -5.10 16.24
C GLY A 40 6.25 -5.06 17.25
N ASP A 41 6.00 -5.42 18.50
CA ASP A 41 6.99 -5.45 19.61
C ASP A 41 8.14 -6.48 19.43
N ASN A 42 8.34 -6.99 18.21
CA ASN A 42 9.37 -7.98 17.91
C ASN A 42 10.66 -7.27 17.46
N PRO A 43 11.72 -7.29 18.31
CA PRO A 43 12.99 -6.61 18.01
C PRO A 43 13.80 -7.28 16.89
N PHE A 44 13.38 -8.46 16.40
CA PHE A 44 14.02 -9.17 15.29
C PHE A 44 13.37 -8.89 13.93
N VAL A 45 12.29 -8.10 13.88
CA VAL A 45 11.72 -7.64 12.61
C VAL A 45 12.62 -6.53 12.08
N LYS A 46 13.20 -6.75 10.91
CA LYS A 46 14.04 -5.75 10.22
C LYS A 46 13.21 -4.48 10.07
N SER A 47 13.65 -3.39 10.71
CA SER A 47 12.98 -2.10 10.63
C SER A 47 13.09 -1.58 9.20
N VAL A 48 11.95 -1.22 8.61
CA VAL A 48 11.95 -0.46 7.35
C VAL A 48 12.18 1.02 7.65
N ASP A 49 12.75 1.75 6.71
CA ASP A 49 13.04 3.18 6.90
C ASP A 49 11.76 4.03 6.90
N PHE A 50 10.73 3.57 6.21
CA PHE A 50 9.41 4.20 6.24
C PHE A 50 8.28 3.16 6.08
N GLU A 51 7.25 3.29 6.92
CA GLU A 51 6.02 2.52 6.82
C GLU A 51 4.79 3.38 7.06
N ALA A 52 3.78 3.22 6.22
CA ALA A 52 2.50 3.90 6.36
C ALA A 52 1.37 3.07 5.75
N TYR A 53 0.13 3.44 6.07
CA TYR A 53 -1.05 2.94 5.39
C TYR A 53 -1.91 4.10 4.88
N ALA A 54 -2.71 3.76 3.88
CA ALA A 54 -3.83 4.56 3.42
C ALA A 54 -5.08 3.68 3.39
N SER A 55 -6.21 4.17 3.89
CA SER A 55 -7.46 3.42 3.87
C SER A 55 -8.66 4.30 3.63
N LEU A 56 -9.71 3.71 3.05
CA LEU A 56 -11.01 4.34 2.95
C LEU A 56 -12.07 3.33 3.33
N LYS A 57 -12.90 3.67 4.32
CA LYS A 57 -14.03 2.84 4.74
C LYS A 57 -15.35 3.57 4.49
N THR A 58 -16.26 2.90 3.79
CA THR A 58 -17.60 3.42 3.47
C THR A 58 -18.68 2.40 3.85
N LEU A 59 -19.94 2.81 3.77
CA LEU A 59 -21.10 1.92 4.02
C LEU A 59 -21.16 0.74 3.04
N LEU A 60 -20.60 0.86 1.84
CA LEU A 60 -20.61 -0.17 0.79
C LEU A 60 -19.34 -1.05 0.80
N GLY A 61 -18.42 -0.79 1.72
CA GLY A 61 -17.11 -1.47 1.82
C GLY A 61 -15.95 -0.48 1.88
N GLY A 62 -14.73 -0.99 1.82
CA GLY A 62 -13.53 -0.16 1.87
C GLY A 62 -12.31 -0.84 1.26
N TRP A 63 -11.22 -0.08 1.14
CA TRP A 63 -9.90 -0.58 0.75
C TRP A 63 -8.83 -0.09 1.72
N ILE A 64 -7.70 -0.79 1.76
CA ILE A 64 -6.53 -0.42 2.55
C ILE A 64 -5.27 -0.88 1.83
N VAL A 65 -4.28 0.00 1.74
CA VAL A 65 -2.96 -0.30 1.17
C VAL A 65 -1.92 0.16 2.18
N GLN A 66 -0.98 -0.73 2.50
CA GLN A 66 0.23 -0.36 3.24
C GLN A 66 1.38 -0.17 2.27
N ILE A 67 2.27 0.77 2.60
CA ILE A 67 3.53 1.00 1.90
C ILE A 67 4.67 0.83 2.90
N TYR A 68 5.70 0.12 2.46
CA TYR A 68 6.96 -0.04 3.16
C TYR A 68 8.08 0.37 2.21
N ILE A 69 9.05 1.15 2.70
CA ILE A 69 10.19 1.62 1.91
C ILE A 69 11.47 1.33 2.70
N ASN A 70 12.41 0.63 2.06
CA ASN A 70 13.80 0.56 2.49
C ASN A 70 14.65 1.44 1.58
N ASP A 71 15.45 2.31 2.17
CA ASP A 71 16.34 3.24 1.49
C ASP A 71 17.78 2.71 1.51
N TYR A 72 18.26 2.27 0.34
CA TYR A 72 19.66 1.87 0.14
C TYR A 72 20.46 2.96 -0.59
N GLN A 73 20.14 4.24 -0.35
CA GLN A 73 20.74 5.45 -0.91
C GLN A 73 20.50 5.66 -2.40
N ASP A 74 21.03 4.80 -3.25
CA ASP A 74 20.91 4.92 -4.71
C ASP A 74 19.64 4.24 -5.24
N ILE A 75 19.12 3.27 -4.48
CA ILE A 75 17.91 2.52 -4.80
C ILE A 75 16.99 2.43 -3.59
N ARG A 76 15.68 2.51 -3.83
CA ARG A 76 14.65 2.25 -2.82
C ARG A 76 13.95 0.96 -3.17
N GLU A 77 13.83 0.08 -2.19
CA GLU A 77 12.98 -1.09 -2.29
C GLU A 77 11.64 -0.75 -1.66
N VAL A 78 10.58 -0.87 -2.45
CA VAL A 78 9.22 -0.50 -2.05
C VAL A 78 8.34 -1.74 -2.11
N ALA A 79 7.55 -1.94 -1.07
CA ALA A 79 6.52 -2.96 -1.01
C ALA A 79 5.15 -2.30 -0.79
N LEU A 80 4.23 -2.53 -1.72
CA LEU A 80 2.82 -2.19 -1.56
C LEU A 80 2.06 -3.44 -1.15
N VAL A 81 1.43 -3.40 0.02
CA VAL A 81 0.69 -4.53 0.58
C VAL A 81 -0.81 -4.20 0.59
N PRO A 82 -1.58 -4.70 -0.39
CA PRO A 82 -3.02 -4.57 -0.39
C PRO A 82 -3.61 -5.53 0.65
N LEU A 83 -4.18 -4.99 1.73
CA LEU A 83 -4.85 -5.80 2.74
C LEU A 83 -6.36 -5.91 2.47
N GLY A 84 -6.97 -7.00 2.95
CA GLY A 84 -8.40 -7.19 2.87
C GLY A 84 -8.82 -8.64 2.93
N SER A 85 -10.11 -8.86 3.15
CA SER A 85 -10.71 -10.19 3.12
C SER A 85 -11.09 -10.57 1.68
N SER A 86 -11.11 -11.87 1.39
CA SER A 86 -11.65 -12.41 0.15
C SER A 86 -13.17 -12.15 0.06
N ALA A 87 -13.74 -12.11 -1.14
CA ALA A 87 -15.18 -11.88 -1.34
C ALA A 87 -16.06 -12.88 -0.55
N LEU A 88 -15.65 -14.15 -0.47
CA LEU A 88 -16.27 -15.18 0.37
C LEU A 88 -16.15 -14.89 1.87
N GLY A 89 -15.00 -14.41 2.35
CA GLY A 89 -14.82 -13.98 3.73
C GLY A 89 -15.68 -12.77 4.09
N ARG A 90 -15.88 -11.83 3.15
CA ARG A 90 -16.76 -10.66 3.33
C ARG A 90 -18.25 -11.05 3.40
N ALA A 91 -18.66 -12.08 2.67
CA ALA A 91 -20.04 -12.58 2.66
C ALA A 91 -20.43 -13.26 3.98
N MET A 92 -19.48 -13.91 4.67
CA MET A 92 -19.74 -14.58 5.95
C MET A 92 -19.69 -13.66 7.17
N TRP A 93 -18.82 -12.64 7.18
CA TRP A 93 -18.62 -11.75 8.34
C TRP A 93 -19.26 -10.36 8.20
N GLY A 94 -19.95 -10.13 7.08
CA GLY A 94 -20.63 -8.87 6.76
C GLY A 94 -19.69 -7.83 6.14
N ALA A 95 -20.16 -7.13 5.10
CA ALA A 95 -19.41 -6.12 4.37
C ALA A 95 -18.98 -4.91 5.24
N ARG A 96 -19.62 -4.70 6.38
CA ARG A 96 -19.35 -3.61 7.34
C ARG A 96 -18.01 -3.76 8.08
N TYR A 97 -17.45 -4.98 8.12
CA TYR A 97 -16.28 -5.30 8.96
C TYR A 97 -15.00 -5.68 8.21
N THR A 98 -14.96 -5.56 6.89
CA THR A 98 -13.82 -6.07 6.10
C THR A 98 -13.49 -5.19 4.91
N TYR A 99 -12.22 -4.78 4.78
CA TYR A 99 -11.69 -4.21 3.55
C TYR A 99 -11.73 -5.23 2.40
N SER A 100 -12.01 -4.77 1.18
CA SER A 100 -12.07 -5.61 -0.01
C SER A 100 -10.69 -5.83 -0.59
N ARG A 101 -10.21 -7.07 -0.60
CA ARG A 101 -8.88 -7.41 -1.17
C ARG A 101 -8.75 -7.00 -2.63
N SER A 102 -9.81 -7.15 -3.44
CA SER A 102 -9.78 -6.74 -4.85
C SER A 102 -9.64 -5.22 -5.01
N ALA A 103 -10.37 -4.43 -4.22
CA ALA A 103 -10.29 -2.98 -4.28
C ALA A 103 -8.92 -2.49 -3.79
N SER A 104 -8.40 -3.06 -2.72
CA SER A 104 -7.05 -2.76 -2.23
C SER A 104 -5.98 -3.08 -3.29
N ARG A 105 -6.09 -4.22 -3.99
CA ARG A 105 -5.18 -4.58 -5.09
C ARG A 105 -5.24 -3.57 -6.24
N GLU A 106 -6.45 -3.16 -6.63
CA GLU A 106 -6.64 -2.14 -7.66
C GLU A 106 -5.92 -0.85 -7.28
N LYS A 107 -6.06 -0.40 -6.02
CA LYS A 107 -5.40 0.83 -5.55
C LYS A 107 -3.89 0.69 -5.50
N ALA A 108 -3.37 -0.44 -5.03
CA ALA A 108 -1.93 -0.71 -5.06
C ALA A 108 -1.39 -0.74 -6.50
N ALA A 109 -2.14 -1.31 -7.45
CA ALA A 109 -1.77 -1.34 -8.86
C ALA A 109 -1.78 0.06 -9.49
N THR A 110 -2.73 0.93 -9.14
CA THR A 110 -2.73 2.32 -9.60
C THR A 110 -1.51 3.08 -9.09
N VAL A 111 -1.18 2.95 -7.80
CA VAL A 111 0.04 3.56 -7.23
C VAL A 111 1.29 3.06 -7.96
N LEU A 112 1.39 1.74 -8.22
CA LEU A 112 2.50 1.19 -9.00
C LEU A 112 2.54 1.76 -10.43
N GLY A 113 1.38 1.99 -11.05
CA GLY A 113 1.27 2.63 -12.36
C GLY A 113 1.85 4.05 -12.36
N GLU A 114 1.49 4.87 -11.37
CA GLU A 114 2.03 6.23 -11.23
C GLU A 114 3.53 6.23 -10.93
N LEU A 115 4.00 5.31 -10.07
CA LEU A 115 5.43 5.16 -9.79
C LEU A 115 6.22 4.74 -11.03
N ARG A 116 5.69 3.86 -11.89
CA ARG A 116 6.31 3.49 -13.16
C ARG A 116 6.33 4.64 -14.17
N SER A 117 5.30 5.48 -14.18
CA SER A 117 5.27 6.67 -15.01
C SER A 117 6.32 7.70 -14.57
N ALA A 118 6.55 7.82 -13.25
CA ALA A 118 7.56 8.71 -12.69
C ALA A 118 8.99 8.15 -12.79
N ASP A 119 9.16 6.83 -12.77
CA ASP A 119 10.44 6.13 -12.93
C ASP A 119 10.33 4.97 -13.94
N PRO A 120 10.67 5.22 -15.22
CA PRO A 120 10.69 4.18 -16.24
C PRO A 120 11.69 3.04 -15.97
N ALA A 121 12.68 3.23 -15.08
CA ALA A 121 13.64 2.21 -14.69
C ALA A 121 13.14 1.32 -13.53
N LEU A 122 11.93 1.57 -13.03
CA LEU A 122 11.32 0.78 -11.96
C LEU A 122 11.24 -0.70 -12.35
N THR A 123 11.84 -1.55 -11.53
CA THR A 123 11.92 -2.99 -11.77
C THR A 123 11.16 -3.77 -10.70
N SER A 124 10.34 -4.74 -11.10
CA SER A 124 9.64 -5.63 -10.16
C SER A 124 10.60 -6.68 -9.60
N VAL A 125 10.45 -7.02 -8.31
CA VAL A 125 11.30 -8.01 -7.60
C VAL A 125 10.58 -9.35 -7.51
#